data_AF-Q46178-F1
#
_entry.id   AF-Q46178-F1
#
_cell.length_a   1.000
_cell.length_b   1.000
_cell.length_c   1.000
_cell.angle_alpha   90.00
_cell.angle_beta   90.00
_cell.angle_gamma   90.00
#
_symmetry.space_group_name_H-M   'P 1'
#
loop_
_entity.id
_entity.type
_entity.pdbx_description
1 polymer ?
#
loop_
_entity_poly.entity_id
_entity_poly.type
_entity_poly.pdbx_seq_one_letter_code
_entity_poly.pdbx_strand_id
1 'polypeptide(L)'
;VCPFANYNTTNFAKKIGKAIFPNDLHFKIALTGCPNDCIKARMHDFGIIGMTEPQYERNRCVSCGACVRACKKKATGALSFENFKVVRDGSKCIGCGECVMNCPTNAWTRSKGKYYRLAIMGRTG
;
A
#
# COMPACT_ATOMS: atom_id res chain seq x y z
N VAL A 1 3.52 -10.38 13.03
CA VAL A 1 2.71 -9.26 12.47
C VAL A 1 3.54 -8.58 11.39
N CYS A 2 2.96 -8.24 10.23
CA CYS A 2 3.71 -7.70 9.08
C CYS A 2 3.99 -6.19 9.26
N PRO A 3 5.26 -5.71 9.15
CA PRO A 3 5.60 -4.29 9.26
C PRO A 3 5.20 -3.47 8.03
N PHE A 4 5.07 -4.11 6.86
CA PHE A 4 4.70 -3.45 5.60
C PHE A 4 3.19 -3.26 5.43
N ALA A 5 2.37 -3.82 6.32
CA ALA A 5 0.92 -3.72 6.20
C ALA A 5 0.47 -2.25 6.38
N ASN A 6 -0.34 -1.78 5.44
CA ASN A 6 -0.96 -0.45 5.48
C ASN A 6 -2.17 -0.40 6.43
N TYR A 7 -2.80 -1.55 6.71
CA TYR A 7 -3.92 -1.69 7.63
C TYR A 7 -3.95 -3.08 8.28
N ASN A 8 -4.77 -3.22 9.32
CA ASN A 8 -4.98 -4.51 9.99
C ASN A 8 -5.95 -5.38 9.17
N THR A 9 -5.38 -6.36 8.47
CA THR A 9 -6.13 -7.31 7.63
C THR A 9 -7.09 -8.18 8.43
N THR A 10 -6.69 -8.66 9.61
CA THR A 10 -7.51 -9.55 10.46
C THR A 10 -8.80 -8.88 10.92
N ASN A 11 -8.71 -7.65 11.45
CA ASN A 11 -9.89 -6.91 11.90
C ASN A 11 -10.82 -6.58 10.74
N PHE A 12 -10.26 -6.32 9.56
CA PHE A 12 -11.05 -6.03 8.38
C PHE A 12 -11.74 -7.28 7.81
N ALA A 13 -11.06 -8.42 7.80
CA ALA A 13 -11.61 -9.72 7.43
C ALA A 13 -12.83 -10.08 8.29
N LYS A 14 -12.71 -9.91 9.62
CA LYS A 14 -13.82 -10.16 10.55
C LYS A 14 -15.03 -9.27 10.27
N LYS A 15 -14.82 -7.99 9.91
CA LYS A 15 -15.92 -7.08 9.55
C LYS A 15 -16.61 -7.50 8.26
N ILE A 16 -15.84 -7.88 7.25
CA ILE A 16 -16.37 -8.33 5.95
C ILE A 16 -17.14 -9.64 6.12
N GLY A 17 -16.60 -10.61 6.87
CA GLY A 17 -17.30 -11.87 7.13
C GLY A 17 -18.68 -11.67 7.76
N LYS A 18 -18.80 -10.73 8.71
CA LYS A 18 -20.09 -10.37 9.32
C LYS A 18 -21.07 -9.69 8.35
N ALA A 19 -20.57 -8.93 7.38
CA ALA A 19 -21.40 -8.22 6.41
C ALA A 19 -21.93 -9.11 5.29
N ILE A 20 -21.27 -10.25 5.04
CA ILE A 20 -21.55 -11.12 3.90
C ILE A 20 -22.32 -12.36 4.32
N PHE A 21 -22.12 -12.83 5.54
CA PHE A 21 -22.94 -13.91 6.08
C PHE A 21 -24.42 -13.47 6.13
N PRO A 22 -25.39 -14.31 5.71
CA PRO A 22 -25.30 -15.74 5.40
C PRO A 22 -25.23 -16.10 3.91
N ASN A 23 -24.75 -15.23 3.02
CA ASN A 23 -24.71 -15.53 1.57
C ASN A 23 -23.92 -16.83 1.29
N ASP A 24 -24.47 -17.70 0.43
CA ASP A 24 -23.98 -19.06 0.14
C ASP A 24 -23.32 -19.20 -1.25
N LEU A 25 -23.14 -18.09 -1.96
CA LEU A 25 -22.46 -18.05 -3.25
C LEU A 25 -20.97 -18.46 -3.12
N HIS A 26 -20.45 -19.16 -4.11
CA HIS A 26 -19.01 -19.41 -4.25
C HIS A 26 -18.27 -18.14 -4.70
N PHE A 27 -18.24 -17.14 -3.81
CA PHE A 27 -17.64 -15.83 -4.00
C PHE A 27 -16.46 -15.64 -3.05
N LYS A 28 -15.25 -15.52 -3.59
CA LYS A 28 -14.01 -15.46 -2.81
C LYS A 28 -13.56 -14.02 -2.62
N ILE A 29 -13.44 -13.61 -1.35
CA ILE A 29 -12.88 -12.31 -0.98
C ILE A 29 -11.52 -12.48 -0.35
N ALA A 30 -10.54 -11.74 -0.86
CA ALA A 30 -9.18 -11.76 -0.35
C ALA A 30 -8.72 -10.36 0.01
N LEU A 31 -7.92 -10.27 1.08
CA LEU A 31 -7.47 -9.02 1.66
C LEU A 31 -5.95 -9.07 1.83
N THR A 32 -5.23 -8.14 1.22
CA THR A 32 -3.78 -7.96 1.43
C THR A 32 -3.48 -6.60 2.02
N GLY A 33 -2.58 -6.57 3.00
CA GLY A 33 -2.22 -5.34 3.70
C GLY A 33 -1.42 -4.35 2.85
N CYS A 34 -0.77 -4.80 1.78
CA CYS A 34 0.10 -3.96 0.94
C CYS A 34 0.18 -4.50 -0.50
N PRO A 35 0.74 -3.71 -1.44
CA PRO A 35 0.86 -4.11 -2.84
C PRO A 35 1.77 -5.32 -3.12
N ASN A 36 2.52 -5.84 -2.13
CA ASN A 36 3.25 -7.11 -2.26
C ASN A 36 2.34 -8.32 -2.49
N ASP A 37 1.04 -8.15 -2.22
CA ASP A 37 -0.02 -9.10 -2.56
C ASP A 37 0.24 -10.56 -2.16
N CYS A 38 0.63 -10.78 -0.89
CA CYS A 38 1.02 -12.10 -0.37
C CYS A 38 -0.09 -13.17 -0.45
N ILE A 39 -1.37 -12.75 -0.47
CA ILE A 39 -2.54 -13.65 -0.60
C ILE A 39 -3.00 -13.81 -2.05
N LYS A 40 -2.33 -13.15 -3.01
CA LYS A 40 -2.75 -13.08 -4.42
C LYS A 40 -4.21 -12.61 -4.53
N ALA A 41 -4.52 -11.51 -3.86
CA ALA A 41 -5.87 -10.92 -3.80
C ALA A 41 -6.41 -10.64 -5.21
N ARG A 42 -5.54 -10.36 -6.18
CA ARG A 42 -5.91 -10.18 -7.59
C ARG A 42 -6.49 -11.41 -8.27
N MET A 43 -6.27 -12.61 -7.74
CA MET A 43 -6.76 -13.88 -8.30
C MET A 43 -8.08 -14.35 -7.67
N HIS A 44 -8.67 -13.53 -6.80
CA HIS A 44 -9.95 -13.79 -6.13
C HIS A 44 -11.04 -12.88 -6.72
N ASP A 45 -12.31 -13.25 -6.57
CA ASP A 45 -13.44 -12.53 -7.16
C ASP A 45 -13.47 -11.07 -6.67
N PHE A 46 -13.10 -10.86 -5.41
CA PHE A 46 -12.99 -9.55 -4.79
C PHE A 46 -11.73 -9.43 -3.94
N GLY A 47 -10.68 -8.88 -4.54
CA GLY A 47 -9.41 -8.56 -3.89
C GLY A 47 -9.36 -7.15 -3.37
N ILE A 48 -9.02 -6.97 -2.10
CA ILE A 48 -8.73 -5.65 -1.51
C ILE A 48 -7.24 -5.56 -1.20
N ILE A 49 -6.59 -4.57 -1.82
CA ILE A 49 -5.16 -4.31 -1.67
C ILE A 49 -4.97 -3.01 -0.90
N GLY A 50 -4.28 -3.07 0.23
CA GLY A 50 -3.97 -1.91 1.04
C GLY A 50 -3.01 -0.96 0.34
N MET A 51 -3.36 0.32 0.31
CA MET A 51 -2.50 1.38 -0.18
C MET A 51 -2.41 2.49 0.87
N THR A 52 -1.34 3.25 0.79
CA THR A 52 -1.22 4.52 1.49
C THR A 52 -0.94 5.61 0.49
N GLU A 53 -1.45 6.80 0.75
CA GLU A 53 -0.99 8.00 0.07
C GLU A 53 0.11 8.63 0.92
N PRO A 54 1.39 8.59 0.48
CA PRO A 54 2.48 9.17 1.25
C PRO A 54 2.41 10.70 1.26
N GLN A 55 2.44 11.29 2.43
CA GLN A 55 2.51 12.73 2.64
C GLN A 55 3.97 13.14 2.88
N TYR A 56 4.44 14.16 2.17
CA TYR A 56 5.83 14.60 2.22
C TYR A 56 5.98 15.91 2.98
N GLU A 57 6.79 15.91 4.03
CA GLU A 57 7.14 17.10 4.79
C GLU A 57 8.58 17.52 4.53
N ARG A 58 8.74 18.57 3.73
CA ARG A 58 10.06 19.07 3.33
C ARG A 58 10.93 19.50 4.50
N ASN A 59 10.33 20.09 5.54
CA ASN A 59 11.06 20.63 6.70
C ASN A 59 11.80 19.55 7.51
N ARG A 60 11.33 18.29 7.46
CA ARG A 60 11.97 17.15 8.15
C ARG A 60 12.94 16.39 7.26
N CYS A 61 13.06 16.76 5.99
CA CYS A 61 13.89 16.04 5.03
C CYS A 61 15.34 16.53 5.09
N VAL A 62 16.26 15.60 5.36
CA VAL A 62 17.72 15.85 5.32
C VAL A 62 18.37 15.40 4.00
N SER A 63 17.55 15.16 2.98
CA SER A 63 18.03 14.88 1.62
C SER A 63 18.99 13.67 1.49
N CYS A 64 18.83 12.65 2.34
CA CYS A 64 19.67 11.44 2.38
C CYS A 64 19.45 10.44 1.22
N GLY A 65 18.41 10.62 0.42
CA GLY A 65 18.09 9.79 -0.75
C GLY A 65 17.63 8.34 -0.44
N ALA A 66 17.46 7.96 0.83
CA ALA A 66 17.08 6.60 1.22
C ALA A 66 15.71 6.17 0.64
N CYS A 67 14.73 7.08 0.66
CA CYS A 67 13.39 6.82 0.10
C CYS A 67 13.42 6.58 -1.42
N VAL A 68 14.26 7.31 -2.16
CA VAL A 68 14.42 7.15 -3.62
C VAL A 68 15.01 5.79 -3.96
N ARG A 69 16.08 5.38 -3.26
CA ARG A 69 16.70 4.05 -3.43
C ARG A 69 15.70 2.91 -3.15
N ALA A 70 14.94 3.02 -2.06
CA ALA A 70 13.91 2.04 -1.70
C ALA A 70 12.79 1.97 -2.76
N CYS A 71 12.31 3.13 -3.23
CA CYS A 71 11.26 3.20 -4.24
C CYS A 71 11.68 2.59 -5.59
N LYS A 72 12.93 2.81 -6.00
CA LYS A 72 13.49 2.22 -7.22
C LYS A 72 13.64 0.70 -7.14
N LYS A 73 13.98 0.16 -5.96
CA LYS A 73 14.18 -1.29 -5.77
C LYS A 73 12.87 -2.09 -5.70
N LYS A 74 11.82 -1.55 -5.08
CA LYS A 74 10.62 -2.32 -4.71
C LYS A 74 9.34 -1.97 -5.47
N ALA A 75 9.20 -0.75 -5.97
CA ALA A 75 7.90 -0.25 -6.40
C ALA A 75 7.91 0.10 -7.89
N THR A 76 8.30 1.32 -8.21
CA THR A 76 8.10 1.91 -9.54
C THR A 76 9.13 2.98 -9.89
N GLY A 77 10.03 3.33 -8.97
CA GLY A 77 10.92 4.48 -9.16
C GLY A 77 10.19 5.83 -9.24
N ALA A 78 9.01 5.95 -8.60
CA ALA A 78 8.20 7.16 -8.60
C ALA A 78 8.80 8.35 -7.84
N LEU A 79 9.94 8.18 -7.17
CA LEU A 79 10.65 9.24 -6.47
C LEU A 79 11.92 9.59 -7.25
N SER A 80 12.10 10.86 -7.58
CA SER A 80 13.33 11.43 -8.13
C SER A 80 13.99 12.37 -7.12
N PHE A 81 15.25 12.70 -7.39
CA PHE A 81 16.03 13.62 -6.58
C PHE A 81 16.51 14.77 -7.46
N GLU A 82 15.99 15.97 -7.22
CA GLU A 82 16.25 17.16 -8.02
C GLU A 82 16.58 18.32 -7.07
N ASN A 83 17.71 19.00 -7.28
CA ASN A 83 18.14 20.15 -6.46
C ASN A 83 18.10 19.90 -4.95
N PHE A 84 18.65 18.76 -4.51
CA PHE A 84 18.63 18.30 -3.11
C PHE A 84 17.22 18.11 -2.53
N LYS A 85 16.18 18.01 -3.35
CA LYS A 85 14.79 17.80 -2.94
C LYS A 85 14.26 16.50 -3.53
N VAL A 86 13.45 15.81 -2.75
CA VAL A 86 12.75 14.62 -3.23
C VAL A 86 11.49 15.09 -3.97
N VAL A 87 11.34 14.65 -5.22
CA VAL A 87 10.15 14.91 -6.04
C VAL A 87 9.41 13.60 -6.23
N ARG A 88 8.09 13.63 -6.07
CA ARG A 88 7.21 12.46 -6.21
C ARG A 88 6.35 12.60 -7.45
N ASP A 89 6.47 11.63 -8.33
CA ASP A 89 5.54 11.42 -9.43
C ASP A 89 4.32 10.62 -8.92
N GLY A 90 3.18 11.30 -8.79
CA GLY A 90 1.94 10.69 -8.32
C GLY A 90 1.43 9.59 -9.25
N SER A 91 1.65 9.73 -10.57
CA SER A 91 1.13 8.81 -11.58
C SER A 91 1.77 7.42 -11.49
N LYS A 92 3.06 7.36 -11.14
CA LYS A 92 3.82 6.12 -10.99
C LYS A 92 3.70 5.52 -9.59
N CYS A 93 3.14 6.24 -8.61
CA CYS A 93 3.14 5.81 -7.23
C CYS A 93 2.06 4.75 -6.97
N ILE A 94 2.47 3.53 -6.60
CA ILE A 94 1.54 2.43 -6.22
C ILE A 94 1.18 2.40 -4.73
N GLY A 95 1.51 3.45 -3.96
CA GLY A 95 1.13 3.55 -2.56
C GLY A 95 1.63 2.42 -1.65
N CYS A 96 2.82 1.88 -1.93
CA CYS A 96 3.40 0.77 -1.15
C CYS A 96 3.83 1.15 0.28
N GLY A 97 4.09 2.43 0.53
CA GLY A 97 4.50 2.92 1.86
C GLY A 97 5.97 2.68 2.21
N GLU A 98 6.80 2.16 1.29
CA GLU A 98 8.24 1.95 1.52
C GLU A 98 8.99 3.25 1.79
N CYS A 99 8.57 4.37 1.20
CA CYS A 99 9.16 5.68 1.47
C CYS A 99 8.98 6.12 2.93
N VAL A 100 7.87 5.73 3.58
CA VAL A 100 7.61 6.00 4.99
C VAL A 100 8.52 5.14 5.86
N MET A 101 8.59 3.84 5.59
CA MET A 101 9.36 2.89 6.40
C MET A 101 10.88 3.15 6.37
N ASN A 102 11.42 3.58 5.24
CA ASN A 102 12.87 3.76 5.06
C ASN A 102 13.34 5.19 5.36
N CYS A 103 12.46 6.11 5.76
CA CYS A 103 12.86 7.49 6.03
C CYS A 103 13.34 7.62 7.48
N PRO A 104 14.64 7.90 7.72
CA PRO A 104 15.17 7.98 9.09
C PRO A 104 14.64 9.18 9.87
N THR A 105 14.24 10.25 9.18
CA THR A 105 13.73 11.49 9.80
C THR A 105 12.21 11.58 9.80
N ASN A 106 11.50 10.51 9.41
CA ASN A 106 10.04 10.48 9.30
C ASN A 106 9.46 11.64 8.46
N ALA A 107 10.21 12.13 7.46
CA ALA A 107 9.73 13.16 6.53
C ALA A 107 8.60 12.67 5.62
N TRP A 108 8.42 11.34 5.52
CA TRP A 108 7.29 10.71 4.87
C TRP A 108 6.33 10.19 5.93
N THR A 109 5.06 10.54 5.84
CA THR A 109 4.00 10.04 6.72
C THR A 109 2.89 9.37 5.90
N ARG A 110 2.11 8.50 6.55
CA ARG A 110 0.90 7.93 5.94
C ARG A 110 -0.24 8.95 6.07
N SER A 111 -1.08 9.05 5.05
CA SER A 111 -2.33 9.81 5.10
C SER A 111 -3.22 9.38 6.27
N LYS A 112 -4.01 10.32 6.81
CA LYS A 112 -5.05 9.99 7.81
C LYS A 112 -6.14 9.09 7.22
N GLY A 113 -6.46 9.28 5.94
CA GLY A 113 -7.36 8.42 5.19
C GLY A 113 -6.74 7.06 4.88
N LYS A 114 -7.57 6.00 4.95
CA LYS A 114 -7.18 4.65 4.52
C LYS A 114 -7.56 4.48 3.06
N TYR A 115 -6.59 4.08 2.25
CA TYR A 115 -6.80 3.86 0.82
C TYR A 115 -6.70 2.37 0.48
N TYR A 116 -7.52 1.96 -0.48
CA TYR A 116 -7.57 0.58 -0.95
C TYR A 116 -7.64 0.59 -2.47
N ARG A 117 -6.94 -0.37 -3.08
CA ARG A 117 -7.13 -0.72 -4.49
C ARG A 117 -7.93 -2.00 -4.55
N LEU A 118 -9.06 -1.94 -5.24
CA LEU A 118 -9.92 -3.07 -5.48
C LEU A 118 -9.47 -3.78 -6.76
N ALA A 119 -9.37 -5.09 -6.69
CA ALA A 119 -9.25 -5.98 -7.83
C ALA A 119 -10.52 -6.82 -7.86
N ILE A 120 -11.24 -6.78 -8.96
CA ILE A 120 -12.51 -7.49 -9.12
C ILE A 120 -12.39 -8.51 -10.25
N MET A 121 -13.23 -9.55 -10.20
CA MET A 121 -13.33 -10.58 -11.23
C MET A 121 -12.06 -11.41 -11.43
N GLY A 122 -11.19 -11.46 -10.41
CA GLY A 122 -10.06 -12.39 -10.39
C GLY A 122 -10.57 -13.83 -10.21
N ARG A 123 -10.02 -14.79 -10.96
CA ARG A 123 -10.38 -16.20 -10.78
C ARG A 123 -9.14 -17.07 -10.86
N THR A 124 -8.98 -17.93 -9.86
CA THR A 124 -8.07 -19.07 -9.94
C THR A 124 -8.94 -20.27 -10.30
N GLY A 125 -8.61 -20.94 -11.41
CA GLY A 125 -9.28 -22.18 -11.83
C GLY A 125 -9.20 -23.27 -10.77
#